data_AF-A0A671MGK8-F1
#
_entry.id   AF-A0A671MGK8-F1
#
_cell.length_a   1.000
_cell.length_b   1.000
_cell.length_c   1.000
_cell.angle_alpha   90.00
_cell.angle_beta   90.00
_cell.angle_gamma   90.00
#
_symmetry.space_group_name_H-M   'P 1'
#
loop_
_entity.id
_entity.type
_entity.pdbx_description
1 polymer ?
#
loop_
_entity_poly.entity_id
_entity_poly.type
_entity_poly.pdbx_seq_one_letter_code
_entity_poly.pdbx_strand_id
1 'polypeptide(L)'
;MSAIHQSCLLKQLDQQRQQELFCDCSVLVEGQIFRAHRNVLYGSSGYFRMLLSQGAKDTLESVNASFDVFSPEIFAIILDFIYSGQLELNSSNVIEVMSAASYLQMNDVISYCKAFIKSFLEISTKEDDESRYLCLSDSSPLQDRRENVIEPSNIILEKNVGEELCDTEDWSNCC
;
A
#
# COMPACT_ATOMS: atom_id res chain seq x y z
N MET A 1 -8.07 19.17 12.59
CA MET A 1 -7.03 20.06 12.02
C MET A 1 -5.76 19.30 11.63
N SER A 2 -5.30 18.32 12.41
CA SER A 2 -4.09 17.52 12.10
C SER A 2 -4.19 16.71 10.80
N ALA A 3 -5.29 15.98 10.58
CA ALA A 3 -5.44 15.11 9.39
C ALA A 3 -5.39 15.89 8.06
N ILE A 4 -6.03 17.07 8.00
CA ILE A 4 -6.01 17.95 6.82
C ILE A 4 -4.61 18.49 6.56
N HIS A 5 -3.88 18.85 7.63
CA HIS A 5 -2.51 19.33 7.49
C HIS A 5 -1.59 18.22 6.95
N GLN A 6 -1.72 17.00 7.48
CA GLN A 6 -0.94 15.84 7.03
C GLN A 6 -1.21 15.49 5.57
N SER A 7 -2.49 15.42 5.15
CA SER A 7 -2.85 15.11 3.77
C SER A 7 -2.42 16.19 2.79
N CYS A 8 -2.53 17.47 3.17
CA CYS A 8 -2.01 18.58 2.38
C CYS A 8 -0.48 18.50 2.25
N LEU A 9 0.24 18.31 3.36
CA LEU A 9 1.69 18.17 3.31
C LEU A 9 2.12 17.02 2.40
N LEU A 10 1.46 15.86 2.52
CA LEU A 10 1.78 14.67 1.73
C LEU A 10 1.53 14.90 0.23
N LYS A 11 0.41 15.54 -0.12
CA LYS A 11 0.10 15.95 -1.50
C LYS A 11 1.14 16.92 -2.07
N GLN A 12 1.66 17.83 -1.25
CA GLN A 12 2.71 18.76 -1.66
C GLN A 12 4.05 18.05 -1.88
N LEU A 13 4.40 17.07 -1.05
CA LEU A 13 5.58 16.22 -1.26
C LEU A 13 5.45 15.37 -2.54
N ASP A 14 4.25 14.88 -2.84
CA ASP A 14 3.99 14.16 -4.08
C ASP A 14 4.15 15.06 -5.31
N GLN A 15 3.62 16.28 -5.26
CA GLN A 15 3.81 17.26 -6.33
C GLN A 15 5.29 17.58 -6.58
N GLN A 16 6.09 17.66 -5.51
CA GLN A 16 7.55 17.84 -5.62
C GLN A 16 8.20 16.62 -6.29
N ARG A 17 7.83 15.40 -5.89
CA ARG A 17 8.30 14.14 -6.50
C ARG A 17 8.03 14.11 -8.00
N GLN A 18 6.80 14.39 -8.41
CA GLN A 18 6.38 14.37 -9.83
C GLN A 18 7.08 15.44 -10.69
N GLN A 19 7.54 16.53 -10.06
CA GLN A 19 8.34 17.59 -10.70
C GLN A 19 9.85 17.36 -10.53
N GLU A 20 10.25 16.25 -9.92
CA GLU A 20 11.64 15.92 -9.55
C GLU A 20 12.33 17.00 -8.69
N LEU A 21 11.56 17.81 -7.96
CA LEU A 21 12.09 18.82 -7.05
C LEU A 21 12.54 18.16 -5.75
N PHE A 22 13.73 18.53 -5.27
CA PHE A 22 14.32 18.03 -4.01
C PHE A 22 14.52 16.51 -3.91
N CYS A 23 14.30 15.76 -5.00
CA CYS A 23 14.55 14.33 -5.05
C CYS A 23 16.06 14.06 -4.95
N ASP A 24 16.46 13.50 -3.81
CA ASP A 24 17.84 13.25 -3.40
C ASP A 24 18.20 11.74 -3.42
N CYS A 25 17.28 10.90 -3.90
CA CYS A 25 17.55 9.50 -4.20
C CYS A 25 16.80 9.01 -5.44
N SER A 26 17.26 7.88 -5.97
CA SER A 26 16.60 7.19 -7.06
C SER A 26 16.59 5.69 -6.83
N VAL A 27 15.44 5.07 -7.06
CA VAL A 27 15.25 3.62 -6.92
C VAL A 27 15.20 3.00 -8.31
N LEU A 28 16.00 1.96 -8.54
CA LEU A 28 16.03 1.21 -9.78
C LEU A 28 15.21 -0.08 -9.62
N VAL A 29 14.21 -0.29 -10.47
CA VAL A 29 13.40 -1.51 -10.50
C VAL A 29 13.39 -2.03 -11.93
N GLU A 30 13.96 -3.21 -12.16
CA GLU A 30 14.03 -3.82 -13.50
C GLU A 30 14.47 -2.84 -14.63
N GLY A 31 15.43 -1.95 -14.34
CA GLY A 31 15.93 -0.95 -15.29
C GLY A 31 15.14 0.37 -15.36
N GLN A 32 14.00 0.49 -14.68
CA GLN A 32 13.23 1.72 -14.55
C GLN A 32 13.63 2.51 -13.29
N ILE A 33 13.85 3.82 -13.45
CA ILE A 33 14.29 4.72 -12.38
C ILE A 33 13.09 5.48 -11.80
N PHE A 34 12.96 5.46 -10.48
CA PHE A 34 11.97 6.21 -9.71
C PHE A 34 12.65 7.26 -8.84
N ARG A 35 12.37 8.54 -9.08
CA ARG A 35 12.88 9.65 -8.24
C ARG A 35 12.07 9.75 -6.94
N ALA A 36 12.76 9.96 -5.83
CA ALA A 36 12.12 10.08 -4.52
C ALA A 36 12.94 10.92 -3.53
N HIS A 37 12.31 11.26 -2.41
CA HIS A 37 12.95 11.88 -1.25
C HIS A 37 13.34 10.82 -0.21
N ARG A 38 14.60 10.84 0.23
CA ARG A 38 15.15 9.89 1.21
C ARG A 38 14.38 9.88 2.51
N ASN A 39 14.02 11.05 3.03
CA ASN A 39 13.29 11.20 4.29
C ASN A 39 11.90 10.55 4.24
N VAL A 40 11.19 10.66 3.10
CA VAL A 40 9.87 10.06 2.90
C VAL A 40 9.99 8.54 2.84
N LEU A 41 10.96 8.00 2.09
CA LEU A 41 11.22 6.55 2.05
C LEU A 41 11.64 6.00 3.42
N TYR A 42 12.54 6.70 4.12
CA TYR A 42 13.01 6.35 5.47
C TYR A 42 11.87 6.24 6.48
N GLY A 43 10.94 7.18 6.44
CA GLY A 43 9.78 7.21 7.33
C GLY A 43 8.77 6.10 7.06
N SER A 44 8.70 5.62 5.82
CA SER A 44 7.60 4.77 5.35
C SER A 44 7.93 3.27 5.30
N SER A 45 9.20 2.89 5.37
CA SER A 45 9.65 1.51 5.16
C SER A 45 10.81 1.13 6.07
N GLY A 46 10.70 -0.02 6.73
CA GLY A 46 11.80 -0.57 7.55
C GLY A 46 13.03 -0.92 6.70
N TYR A 47 12.82 -1.42 5.47
CA TYR A 47 13.91 -1.68 4.54
C TYR A 47 14.67 -0.40 4.15
N PHE A 48 13.95 0.64 3.71
CA PHE A 48 14.60 1.90 3.35
C PHE A 48 15.25 2.57 4.55
N ARG A 49 14.64 2.48 5.74
CA ARG A 49 15.27 2.92 6.99
C ARG A 49 16.62 2.26 7.20
N MET A 50 16.67 0.92 7.17
CA MET A 50 17.91 0.16 7.31
C MET A 50 18.95 0.56 6.26
N LEU A 51 18.55 0.60 4.98
CA LEU A 51 19.44 0.93 3.86
C LEU A 51 20.03 2.34 3.99
N LEU A 52 19.19 3.32 4.31
CA LEU A 52 19.56 4.73 4.38
C LEU A 52 20.34 5.07 5.65
N SER A 53 20.10 4.37 6.77
CA SER A 53 20.92 4.49 7.99
C SER A 53 22.36 4.02 7.79
N GLN A 54 22.58 3.02 6.93
CA GLN A 54 23.93 2.54 6.61
C GLN A 54 24.63 3.46 5.60
N GLY A 55 23.89 3.99 4.62
CA GLY A 55 24.39 4.86 3.55
C GLY A 55 24.42 6.37 3.88
N ALA A 56 24.09 6.81 5.10
CA ALA A 56 24.14 8.23 5.48
C ALA A 56 25.57 8.79 5.53
N LYS A 57 26.61 7.94 5.51
CA LYS A 57 28.02 8.36 5.57
C LYS A 57 28.62 8.71 4.22
N ASP A 58 28.12 8.15 3.11
CA ASP A 58 28.66 8.39 1.77
C ASP A 58 27.78 9.39 1.03
N THR A 59 28.21 10.65 1.03
CA THR A 59 27.40 11.84 0.75
C THR A 59 27.16 12.13 -0.74
N LEU A 60 27.44 11.20 -1.66
CA LEU A 60 27.45 11.53 -3.09
C LEU A 60 26.84 10.48 -4.03
N GLU A 61 26.65 9.25 -3.58
CA GLU A 61 26.04 8.23 -4.43
C GLU A 61 24.55 8.18 -4.11
N SER A 62 23.73 8.53 -5.12
CA SER A 62 22.32 8.19 -5.18
C SER A 62 22.12 6.80 -4.58
N VAL A 63 21.22 6.68 -3.60
CA VAL A 63 20.88 5.38 -2.99
C VAL A 63 20.15 4.57 -4.06
N ASN A 64 20.93 3.97 -4.95
CA ASN A 64 20.47 3.15 -6.05
C ASN A 64 20.10 1.79 -5.47
N ALA A 65 18.93 1.71 -4.85
CA ALA A 65 18.34 0.43 -4.53
C ALA A 65 17.93 -0.22 -5.86
N SER A 66 18.57 -1.32 -6.25
CA SER A 66 18.13 -2.15 -7.37
C SER A 66 17.22 -3.24 -6.85
N PHE A 67 16.03 -3.37 -7.43
CA PHE A 67 15.07 -4.40 -7.10
C PHE A 67 14.73 -5.24 -8.33
N ASP A 68 14.97 -6.55 -8.20
CA ASP A 68 14.61 -7.57 -9.20
C ASP A 68 13.53 -8.54 -8.67
N VAL A 69 12.93 -8.21 -7.52
CA VAL A 69 12.02 -9.11 -6.77
C VAL A 69 10.54 -8.78 -7.05
N PHE A 70 10.25 -7.60 -7.59
CA PHE A 70 8.93 -7.15 -7.98
C PHE A 70 9.03 -6.19 -9.18
N SER A 71 7.97 -6.10 -9.97
CA SER A 71 7.94 -5.30 -11.20
C SER A 71 7.90 -3.79 -10.91
N PRO A 72 8.26 -2.94 -11.90
CA PRO A 72 8.13 -1.49 -11.78
C PRO A 72 6.69 -1.03 -11.53
N GLU A 73 5.70 -1.75 -12.06
CA GLU A 73 4.27 -1.46 -11.84
C GLU A 73 3.88 -1.62 -10.37
N ILE A 74 4.31 -2.72 -9.74
CA ILE A 74 4.05 -2.97 -8.32
C ILE A 74 4.79 -1.94 -7.44
N PHE A 75 6.02 -1.57 -7.81
CA PHE A 75 6.73 -0.53 -7.09
C PHE A 75 6.05 0.84 -7.22
N ALA A 76 5.50 1.17 -8.39
CA ALA A 76 4.75 2.41 -8.59
C ALA A 76 3.54 2.50 -7.64
N ILE A 77 2.78 1.42 -7.49
CA ILE A 77 1.65 1.34 -6.53
C ILE A 77 2.13 1.60 -5.09
N ILE A 78 3.24 0.99 -4.68
CA ILE A 78 3.80 1.20 -3.34
C ILE A 78 4.27 2.65 -3.17
N LEU A 79 4.97 3.20 -4.16
CA LEU A 79 5.49 4.55 -4.09
C LEU A 79 4.35 5.58 -4.08
N ASP A 80 3.30 5.37 -4.86
CA ASP A 80 2.11 6.21 -4.86
C ASP A 80 1.38 6.11 -3.51
N PHE A 81 1.31 4.94 -2.90
CA PHE A 81 0.81 4.80 -1.52
C PHE A 81 1.66 5.61 -0.52
N ILE A 82 2.99 5.56 -0.63
CA ILE A 82 3.89 6.33 0.24
C ILE A 82 3.61 7.83 0.15
N TYR A 83 3.28 8.34 -1.04
CA TYR A 83 3.07 9.77 -1.31
C TYR A 83 1.60 10.23 -1.34
N SER A 84 0.64 9.32 -1.21
CA SER A 84 -0.80 9.66 -1.15
C SER A 84 -1.46 9.20 0.14
N GLY A 85 -0.89 8.19 0.81
CA GLY A 85 -1.52 7.45 1.89
C GLY A 85 -2.61 6.49 1.43
N GLN A 86 -2.85 6.39 0.12
CA GLN A 86 -3.90 5.61 -0.51
C GLN A 86 -3.31 4.41 -1.26
N LEU A 87 -3.77 3.21 -0.93
CA LEU A 87 -3.32 1.98 -1.58
C LEU A 87 -4.45 1.42 -2.43
N GLU A 88 -4.20 1.30 -3.74
CA GLU A 88 -5.15 0.74 -4.69
C GLU A 88 -4.93 -0.76 -4.87
N LEU A 89 -5.80 -1.57 -4.26
CA LEU A 89 -5.77 -3.02 -4.38
C LEU A 89 -6.92 -3.56 -5.24
N ASN A 90 -6.61 -4.61 -5.99
CA ASN A 90 -7.55 -5.42 -6.74
C ASN A 90 -7.13 -6.91 -6.68
N SER A 91 -7.96 -7.80 -7.21
CA SER A 91 -7.72 -9.25 -7.20
C SER A 91 -6.46 -9.66 -7.97
N SER A 92 -6.05 -8.88 -8.98
CA SER A 92 -4.85 -9.15 -9.78
C SER A 92 -3.55 -8.71 -9.11
N ASN A 93 -3.54 -7.62 -8.34
CA ASN A 93 -2.29 -7.04 -7.81
C ASN A 93 -2.01 -7.39 -6.34
N VAL A 94 -3.01 -7.80 -5.55
CA VAL A 94 -2.88 -7.86 -4.08
C VAL A 94 -1.78 -8.82 -3.59
N ILE A 95 -1.54 -9.94 -4.28
CA ILE A 95 -0.51 -10.91 -3.89
C ILE A 95 0.89 -10.34 -4.14
N GLU A 96 1.10 -9.67 -5.27
CA GLU A 96 2.38 -9.05 -5.60
C GLU A 96 2.65 -7.83 -4.73
N VAL A 97 1.64 -6.98 -4.50
CA VAL A 97 1.74 -5.84 -3.57
C VAL A 97 2.08 -6.32 -2.15
N MET A 98 1.43 -7.38 -1.67
CA MET A 98 1.74 -7.97 -0.36
C MET A 98 3.18 -8.50 -0.29
N SER A 99 3.67 -9.11 -1.36
CA SER A 99 5.04 -9.63 -1.44
C SER A 99 6.06 -8.49 -1.43
N ALA A 100 5.84 -7.44 -2.22
CA ALA A 100 6.67 -6.23 -2.22
C ALA A 100 6.65 -5.53 -0.86
N ALA A 101 5.49 -5.40 -0.22
CA ALA A 101 5.35 -4.83 1.11
C ALA A 101 6.09 -5.64 2.19
N SER A 102 6.09 -6.97 2.08
CA SER A 102 6.90 -7.84 2.94
C SER A 102 8.38 -7.58 2.77
N TYR A 103 8.85 -7.46 1.53
CA TYR A 103 10.25 -7.14 1.25
C TYR A 103 10.65 -5.76 1.79
N LEU A 104 9.79 -4.76 1.56
CA LEU A 104 9.99 -3.38 2.00
C LEU A 104 9.70 -3.17 3.49
N GLN A 105 9.32 -4.22 4.22
CA GLN A 105 9.02 -4.20 5.65
C GLN A 105 7.93 -3.16 6.01
N MET A 106 6.82 -3.19 5.29
CA MET A 106 5.66 -2.30 5.46
C MET A 106 4.49 -3.07 6.09
N ASN A 107 4.53 -3.29 7.41
CA ASN A 107 3.58 -4.16 8.12
C ASN A 107 2.11 -3.74 7.99
N ASP A 108 1.83 -2.44 7.96
CA ASP A 108 0.48 -1.91 7.78
C ASP A 108 -0.10 -2.30 6.42
N VAL A 109 0.71 -2.21 5.36
CA VAL A 109 0.35 -2.59 4.00
C VAL A 109 0.10 -4.09 3.92
N ILE A 110 0.96 -4.91 4.53
CA ILE A 110 0.78 -6.37 4.60
C ILE A 110 -0.54 -6.73 5.30
N SER A 111 -0.83 -6.07 6.43
CA SER A 111 -2.05 -6.31 7.20
C SER A 111 -3.29 -5.94 6.40
N TYR A 112 -3.23 -4.83 5.65
CA TYR A 112 -4.31 -4.44 4.76
C TYR A 112 -4.52 -5.41 3.60
N CYS A 113 -3.45 -5.88 2.95
CA CYS A 113 -3.53 -6.90 1.90
C CYS A 113 -4.20 -8.19 2.41
N LYS A 114 -3.84 -8.64 3.62
CA LYS A 114 -4.47 -9.81 4.27
C LYS A 114 -5.96 -9.60 4.50
N ALA A 115 -6.35 -8.41 4.98
CA ALA A 115 -7.75 -8.06 5.19
C ALA A 115 -8.55 -8.04 3.87
N PHE A 116 -7.96 -7.49 2.81
CA PHE A 116 -8.55 -7.48 1.47
C PHE A 116 -8.76 -8.89 0.91
N ILE A 117 -7.75 -9.76 1.04
CA ILE A 117 -7.85 -11.16 0.60
C ILE A 117 -8.95 -11.89 1.39
N LYS A 118 -9.00 -11.68 2.71
CA LYS A 118 -10.01 -12.30 3.57
C LYS A 118 -11.43 -11.86 3.19
N SER A 119 -11.67 -10.57 2.97
CA SER A 119 -12.99 -10.07 2.58
C SER A 119 -13.42 -10.61 1.22
N PHE A 120 -12.50 -10.74 0.26
CA PHE A 120 -12.78 -11.33 -1.04
C PHE A 120 -13.20 -12.82 -0.94
N LEU A 121 -12.52 -13.59 -0.09
CA LEU A 121 -12.86 -14.99 0.15
C LEU A 121 -14.18 -15.15 0.93
N GLU A 122 -14.48 -14.26 1.88
CA GLU A 122 -15.73 -14.29 2.63
C GLU A 122 -16.95 -13.92 1.76
N ILE A 123 -16.77 -13.08 0.74
CA ILE A 123 -17.80 -12.82 -0.28
C ILE A 123 -18.09 -14.09 -1.08
N SER A 124 -17.04 -14.83 -1.48
CA SER A 124 -17.20 -16.09 -2.23
C SER A 124 -17.91 -17.19 -1.43
N THR A 125 -17.88 -17.17 -0.09
CA THR A 125 -18.53 -18.19 0.75
C THR A 125 -20.01 -17.93 1.04
N LYS A 126 -20.56 -16.76 0.67
CA LYS A 126 -21.98 -16.43 0.91
C LYS A 126 -22.90 -16.86 -0.23
N GLU A 127 -22.36 -17.38 -1.33
CA GLU A 127 -23.15 -17.90 -2.46
C GLU A 127 -23.41 -19.42 -2.37
N ASP A 128 -22.81 -20.14 -1.40
CA ASP A 128 -22.85 -21.62 -1.35
C ASP A 128 -23.49 -22.24 -0.08
N ASP A 129 -24.18 -21.47 0.78
CA ASP A 129 -24.85 -22.03 1.98
C ASP A 129 -26.38 -22.18 1.82
N GLU A 130 -26.83 -22.67 0.67
CA GLU A 130 -28.18 -23.23 0.47
C GLU A 130 -28.08 -24.61 -0.21
N SER A 131 -27.42 -25.58 0.45
CA SER A 131 -27.45 -26.99 0.00
C SER A 131 -27.11 -27.98 1.11
N ARG A 132 -27.85 -27.97 2.23
CA ARG A 132 -28.03 -29.16 3.09
C ARG A 132 -29.14 -28.97 4.13
N TYR A 133 -30.41 -29.07 3.72
CA TYR A 133 -31.40 -29.98 4.31
C TYR A 133 -32.65 -30.04 3.40
N LEU A 134 -33.22 -31.23 3.30
CA LEU A 134 -34.20 -31.66 2.31
C LEU A 134 -35.57 -30.94 2.36
N CYS A 135 -36.10 -30.71 1.16
CA CYS A 135 -37.49 -30.47 0.75
C CYS A 135 -38.60 -31.02 1.66
N LEU A 136 -39.63 -30.20 1.93
CA LEU A 136 -41.06 -30.56 1.82
C LEU A 136 -41.94 -29.28 1.60
N SER A 137 -42.48 -29.17 0.37
CA SER A 137 -43.70 -28.46 -0.11
C SER A 137 -44.33 -27.30 0.69
N ASP A 138 -44.55 -26.13 0.07
CA ASP A 138 -45.77 -25.82 -0.69
C ASP A 138 -45.70 -24.44 -1.42
N SER A 139 -46.62 -24.24 -2.36
CA SER A 139 -46.52 -23.48 -3.61
C SER A 139 -46.89 -21.96 -3.67
N SER A 140 -46.38 -21.28 -4.72
CA SER A 140 -46.95 -20.14 -5.53
C SER A 140 -46.29 -18.73 -5.38
N PRO A 141 -46.46 -17.75 -6.32
CA PRO A 141 -45.46 -17.46 -7.38
C PRO A 141 -45.08 -15.95 -7.61
N LEU A 142 -43.95 -15.74 -8.32
CA LEU A 142 -43.52 -14.58 -9.15
C LEU A 142 -43.45 -13.16 -8.54
N GLN A 143 -42.25 -12.56 -8.50
CA GLN A 143 -41.96 -11.37 -9.32
C GLN A 143 -40.47 -11.00 -9.48
N ASP A 144 -40.08 -10.99 -10.75
CA ASP A 144 -38.99 -10.29 -11.43
C ASP A 144 -38.37 -9.08 -10.71
N ARG A 145 -37.04 -9.09 -10.52
CA ARG A 145 -36.20 -7.89 -10.54
C ARG A 145 -34.78 -8.19 -11.04
N ARG A 146 -34.57 -7.81 -12.32
CA ARG A 146 -33.38 -7.18 -12.94
C ARG A 146 -32.03 -7.29 -12.22
N GLU A 147 -31.09 -7.84 -12.98
CA GLU A 147 -29.63 -7.79 -12.82
C GLU A 147 -29.13 -6.40 -12.39
N ASN A 148 -28.28 -6.38 -11.36
CA ASN A 148 -27.27 -5.34 -11.19
C ASN A 148 -25.99 -6.05 -10.73
N VAL A 149 -25.10 -6.27 -11.70
CA VAL A 149 -23.71 -6.67 -11.47
C VAL A 149 -23.03 -5.53 -10.70
N ILE A 150 -22.59 -5.81 -9.47
CA ILE A 150 -21.76 -4.88 -8.70
C ILE A 150 -20.30 -5.26 -9.00
N GLU A 151 -19.62 -4.43 -9.79
CA GLU A 151 -18.16 -4.52 -9.92
C GLU A 151 -17.52 -4.23 -8.56
N PRO A 152 -16.51 -5.01 -8.13
CA PRO A 152 -15.85 -4.77 -6.85
C PRO A 152 -15.02 -3.50 -6.95
N SER A 153 -15.58 -2.43 -6.40
CA SER A 153 -14.97 -1.11 -6.25
C SER A 153 -13.65 -1.17 -5.49
N ASN A 154 -12.65 -0.47 -6.04
CA ASN A 154 -11.36 -0.15 -5.40
C ASN A 154 -11.58 0.22 -3.92
N ILE A 155 -10.97 -0.54 -3.00
CA ILE A 155 -10.95 -0.16 -1.59
C ILE A 155 -9.73 0.73 -1.40
N ILE A 156 -9.95 1.99 -1.05
CA ILE A 156 -8.91 2.98 -0.79
C ILE A 156 -8.63 2.99 0.72
N LEU A 157 -7.36 2.84 1.10
CA LEU A 157 -6.91 3.22 2.44
C LEU A 157 -6.93 4.74 2.57
N GLU A 158 -7.80 5.30 3.41
CA GLU A 158 -7.56 6.62 4.00
C GLU A 158 -6.93 6.43 5.37
N LYS A 159 -5.64 6.80 5.51
CA LYS A 159 -4.92 6.70 6.77
C LYS A 159 -5.54 7.63 7.83
N ASN A 160 -6.28 7.07 8.79
CA ASN A 160 -6.54 7.73 10.06
C ASN A 160 -5.27 7.63 10.91
N VAL A 161 -4.45 8.69 10.90
CA VAL A 161 -3.28 8.80 11.77
C VAL A 161 -3.76 9.00 13.20
N GLY A 162 -3.82 7.92 13.97
CA GLY A 162 -4.12 7.93 15.40
C GLY A 162 -3.68 6.63 16.05
N GLU A 163 -2.55 6.71 16.75
CA GLU A 163 -2.06 5.77 17.77
C GLU A 163 -1.43 4.45 17.28
N GLU A 164 -0.16 4.53 16.85
CA GLU A 164 0.90 3.75 17.52
C GLU A 164 2.22 4.53 17.40
N LEU A 165 2.78 4.88 18.56
CA LEU A 165 3.99 5.68 18.69
C LEU A 165 5.17 4.89 18.15
N CYS A 166 5.95 5.55 17.29
CA CYS A 166 7.35 5.22 17.04
C CYS A 166 8.04 5.03 18.40
N ASP A 167 8.46 3.81 18.69
CA ASP A 167 9.43 3.57 19.75
C ASP A 167 10.62 4.49 19.52
N THR A 168 10.86 5.32 20.52
CA THR A 168 11.95 6.28 20.58
C THR A 168 13.26 5.54 20.73
N GLU A 169 14.02 5.38 19.65
CA GLU A 169 15.47 5.25 19.73
C GLU A 169 16.09 6.63 19.44
N ASP A 170 16.29 7.35 20.54
CA ASP A 170 17.41 8.24 20.85
C ASP A 170 18.02 9.06 19.70
N TRP A 171 17.40 10.21 19.40
CA TRP A 171 17.95 11.23 18.50
C TRP A 171 19.10 12.04 19.12
N SER A 172 19.61 11.64 20.28
CA SER A 172 20.59 12.42 21.05
C SER A 172 22.04 12.37 20.54
N ASN A 173 22.35 11.62 19.47
CA ASN A 173 23.72 11.48 18.96
C ASN A 173 23.92 11.79 17.46
N CYS A 174 23.06 12.62 16.85
CA CYS A 174 23.31 13.19 15.53
C CYS A 174 23.53 14.71 15.63
N CYS A 175 24.67 15.11 16.20
CA CYS A 175 25.30 16.42 16.06
C CYS A 175 26.80 16.22 15.87
#